data_AF-A0A965USP9-F1
#
_entry.id   AF-A0A965USP9-F1
#
_cell.length_a   1.000
_cell.length_b   1.000
_cell.length_c   1.000
_cell.angle_alpha   90.00
_cell.angle_beta   90.00
_cell.angle_gamma   90.00
#
_symmetry.space_group_name_H-M   'P 1'
#
loop_
_entity.id
_entity.type
_entity.pdbx_description
1 polymer ?
#
loop_
_entity_poly.entity_id
_entity_poly.type
_entity_poly.pdbx_seq_one_letter_code
_entity_poly.pdbx_strand_id
1 'polypeptide(L)'
;MSNVNVKRFVENIRSGTSVYTPLVELVVNAIQAIDEKKIANGLIEIEVIRNGQADIIDRLEDVDGFIVKDNGIGFTEDNRDSFDTLYTEQKITDGGKGFGRFTCLKYFDRVKVSSTFEDGGAYHDRSFGMGLGTDIIVDEEVAPSQEQKSGSVVEISGIKSVRFPDKRLDIISRVVVERLLPYFVDRERNCPRIVIRDAKNPAAPLSLNDYLGKDDSQIVEMKVDEGTFTLSANDEQK
;
A
#
# COMPACT_ATOMS: atom_id res chain seq x y z
N MET A 1 0.86 -10.33 29.58
CA MET A 1 1.18 -9.99 28.18
C MET A 1 1.28 -11.27 27.39
N SER A 2 0.35 -11.48 26.45
CA SER A 2 0.35 -12.64 25.57
C SER A 2 1.51 -12.49 24.58
N ASN A 3 2.53 -13.34 24.67
CA ASN A 3 3.65 -13.35 23.72
C ASN A 3 3.13 -13.79 22.35
N VAL A 4 2.72 -12.84 21.50
CA VAL A 4 2.31 -13.15 20.13
C VAL A 4 3.57 -13.43 19.31
N ASN A 5 3.67 -14.65 18.77
CA ASN A 5 4.78 -15.05 17.91
C ASN A 5 4.48 -14.60 16.47
N VAL A 6 5.08 -13.48 16.05
CA VAL A 6 4.85 -12.84 14.74
C VAL A 6 5.13 -13.83 13.59
N LYS A 7 6.18 -14.64 13.69
CA LYS A 7 6.50 -15.66 12.69
C LYS A 7 5.38 -16.68 12.49
N ARG A 8 4.90 -17.30 13.58
CA ARG A 8 3.79 -18.27 13.52
C ARG A 8 2.50 -17.60 13.01
N PHE A 9 2.31 -16.31 13.28
CA PHE A 9 1.16 -15.57 12.76
C PHE A 9 1.23 -15.39 11.24
N VAL A 10 2.36 -14.93 10.70
CA VAL A 10 2.58 -14.73 9.25
C VAL A 10 2.37 -16.04 8.47
N GLU A 11 2.85 -17.17 9.01
CA GLU A 11 2.69 -18.51 8.42
C GLU A 11 1.21 -18.96 8.33
N ASN A 12 0.34 -18.44 9.20
CA ASN A 12 -1.08 -18.84 9.29
C ASN A 12 -2.05 -17.87 8.58
N ILE A 13 -1.56 -16.83 7.90
CA ILE A 13 -2.40 -15.92 7.10
C ILE A 13 -3.08 -16.71 5.97
N ARG A 14 -4.40 -16.94 6.11
CA ARG A 14 -5.29 -17.76 5.25
C ARG A 14 -5.36 -17.30 3.78
N SER A 15 -5.96 -18.16 2.95
CA SER A 15 -6.28 -17.99 1.52
C SER A 15 -7.08 -16.71 1.23
N GLY A 16 -6.62 -15.91 0.26
CA GLY A 16 -7.28 -14.68 -0.19
C GLY A 16 -6.33 -13.49 -0.40
N THR A 17 -5.10 -13.55 0.14
CA THR A 17 -4.05 -12.55 -0.13
C THR A 17 -3.19 -12.95 -1.32
N SER A 18 -2.53 -11.97 -1.93
CA SER A 18 -1.57 -12.17 -3.03
C SER A 18 -0.35 -11.27 -2.84
N VAL A 19 0.69 -11.44 -3.65
CA VAL A 19 1.91 -10.60 -3.62
C VAL A 19 1.63 -9.11 -3.89
N TYR A 20 0.50 -8.78 -4.50
CA TYR A 20 0.01 -7.41 -4.68
C TYR A 20 -0.67 -6.82 -3.43
N THR A 21 -1.13 -7.66 -2.49
CA THR A 21 -1.85 -7.20 -1.28
C THR A 21 -1.01 -6.20 -0.47
N PRO A 22 0.28 -6.46 -0.16
CA PRO A 22 1.15 -5.50 0.50
C PRO A 22 1.23 -4.14 -0.22
N LEU A 23 1.43 -4.14 -1.54
CA LEU A 23 1.52 -2.92 -2.33
C LEU A 23 0.24 -2.09 -2.24
N VAL A 24 -0.92 -2.73 -2.42
CA VAL A 24 -2.22 -2.05 -2.34
C VAL A 24 -2.42 -1.42 -0.96
N GLU A 25 -2.07 -2.14 0.10
CA GLU A 25 -2.18 -1.62 1.47
C GLU A 25 -1.26 -0.44 1.74
N LEU A 26 -0.02 -0.46 1.23
CA LEU A 26 0.88 0.68 1.32
C LEU A 26 0.31 1.91 0.61
N VAL A 27 -0.27 1.73 -0.59
CA VAL A 27 -0.91 2.83 -1.32
C VAL A 27 -2.14 3.35 -0.56
N VAL A 28 -2.96 2.47 0.02
CA VAL A 28 -4.11 2.90 0.85
C VAL A 28 -3.66 3.72 2.06
N ASN A 29 -2.60 3.29 2.76
CA ASN A 29 -2.04 4.03 3.89
C ASN A 29 -1.51 5.40 3.45
N ALA A 30 -0.86 5.48 2.29
CA ALA A 30 -0.41 6.73 1.70
C ALA A 30 -1.59 7.68 1.37
N ILE A 31 -2.69 7.17 0.81
CA ILE A 31 -3.89 7.98 0.57
C ILE A 31 -4.45 8.53 1.90
N GLN A 32 -4.52 7.68 2.94
CA GLN A 32 -5.00 8.10 4.27
C GLN A 32 -4.11 9.19 4.88
N ALA A 33 -2.79 9.02 4.82
CA ALA A 33 -1.83 10.02 5.31
C ALA A 33 -1.95 11.37 4.58
N ILE A 34 -2.26 11.35 3.28
CA ILE A 34 -2.51 12.56 2.48
C ILE A 34 -3.82 13.24 2.90
N ASP A 35 -4.88 12.47 3.09
CA ASP A 35 -6.20 13.00 3.48
C ASP A 35 -6.16 13.63 4.87
N GLU A 36 -5.45 13.01 5.81
CA GLU A 36 -5.24 13.55 7.15
C GLU A 36 -4.47 14.88 7.12
N LYS A 37 -3.52 15.02 6.18
CA LYS A 37 -2.80 16.28 5.95
C LYS A 37 -3.67 17.34 5.27
N LYS A 38 -4.77 16.93 4.63
CA LYS A 38 -5.71 17.79 3.89
C LYS A 38 -5.03 18.58 2.76
N ILE A 39 -4.07 17.97 2.07
CA ILE A 39 -3.38 18.62 0.94
C ILE A 39 -4.14 18.42 -0.37
N ALA A 40 -4.26 19.48 -1.17
CA ALA A 40 -4.94 19.42 -2.46
C ALA A 40 -4.10 18.72 -3.54
N ASN A 41 -2.77 18.83 -3.45
CA ASN A 41 -1.79 18.26 -4.39
C ASN A 41 -1.12 17.00 -3.81
N GLY A 42 -1.94 16.10 -3.27
CA GLY A 42 -1.48 14.78 -2.84
C GLY A 42 -0.80 14.01 -3.96
N LEU A 43 0.36 13.43 -3.67
CA LEU A 43 1.17 12.67 -4.61
C LEU A 43 1.61 11.36 -3.94
N ILE A 44 1.39 10.27 -4.65
CA ILE A 44 1.90 8.94 -4.31
C ILE A 44 2.76 8.46 -5.48
N GLU A 45 4.01 8.14 -5.20
CA GLU A 45 4.95 7.60 -6.18
C GLU A 45 5.27 6.14 -5.84
N ILE A 46 5.01 5.24 -6.80
CA ILE A 46 5.31 3.81 -6.70
C ILE A 46 6.54 3.53 -7.57
N GLU A 47 7.61 3.02 -6.98
CA GLU A 47 8.80 2.59 -7.70
C GLU A 47 8.92 1.07 -7.64
N VAL A 48 8.90 0.42 -8.80
CA VAL A 48 9.08 -1.03 -8.92
C VAL A 48 10.57 -1.36 -8.81
N ILE A 49 10.93 -2.13 -7.79
CA ILE A 49 12.27 -2.67 -7.63
C ILE A 49 12.36 -3.95 -8.45
N ARG A 50 13.40 -4.05 -9.27
CA ARG A 50 13.71 -5.25 -10.05
C ARG A 50 15.09 -5.79 -9.74
N ASN A 51 15.19 -7.11 -9.75
CA ASN A 51 16.40 -7.85 -9.48
C ASN A 51 16.47 -9.13 -10.34
N GLY A 52 17.66 -9.71 -10.39
CA GLY A 52 17.94 -10.92 -11.17
C GLY A 52 18.31 -10.63 -12.62
N GLN A 53 18.39 -11.70 -13.41
CA GLN A 53 18.73 -11.60 -14.82
C GLN A 53 17.49 -11.25 -15.64
N ALA A 54 17.63 -10.34 -16.60
CA ALA A 54 16.58 -10.01 -17.54
C ALA A 54 16.11 -11.25 -18.32
N ASP A 55 14.80 -11.41 -18.46
CA ASP A 55 14.22 -12.48 -19.26
C ASP A 55 14.65 -12.39 -20.72
N ILE A 56 14.82 -13.52 -21.38
CA ILE A 56 15.19 -13.56 -22.81
C ILE A 56 14.03 -13.03 -23.67
N ILE A 57 12.79 -13.26 -23.25
CA ILE A 57 11.59 -12.89 -24.03
C ILE A 57 11.26 -11.41 -23.82
N ASP A 58 11.03 -11.01 -22.57
CA ASP A 58 10.55 -9.67 -22.25
C ASP A 58 11.68 -8.64 -22.09
N ARG A 59 12.94 -9.09 -21.98
CA ARG A 59 14.12 -8.25 -21.66
C ARG A 59 13.97 -7.45 -20.37
N LEU A 60 13.07 -7.88 -19.49
CA LEU A 60 12.81 -7.29 -18.18
C LEU A 60 13.32 -8.21 -17.08
N GLU A 61 13.98 -7.60 -16.08
CA GLU A 61 14.27 -8.21 -14.80
C GLU A 61 12.97 -8.54 -14.05
N ASP A 62 13.02 -9.56 -13.19
CA ASP A 62 11.89 -9.93 -12.34
C ASP A 62 11.64 -8.83 -11.29
N VAL A 63 10.37 -8.62 -10.95
CA VAL A 63 9.99 -7.72 -9.86
C VAL A 63 10.42 -8.36 -8.54
N ASP A 64 11.08 -7.57 -7.70
CA ASP A 64 11.60 -7.98 -6.38
C ASP A 64 10.99 -7.17 -5.24
N GLY A 65 10.31 -6.07 -5.54
CA GLY A 65 9.81 -5.17 -4.50
C GLY A 65 9.18 -3.90 -5.03
N PHE A 66 8.76 -3.06 -4.09
CA PHE A 66 8.20 -1.75 -4.34
C PHE A 66 8.69 -0.74 -3.30
N ILE A 67 8.84 0.50 -3.73
CA ILE A 67 8.96 1.66 -2.84
C ILE A 67 7.72 2.51 -3.06
N VAL A 68 6.98 2.82 -1.99
CA VAL A 68 5.84 3.73 -2.02
C VAL A 68 6.24 4.99 -1.28
N LYS A 69 6.16 6.13 -1.97
CA LYS A 69 6.44 7.46 -1.42
C LYS A 69 5.17 8.28 -1.40
N ASP A 70 4.95 9.01 -0.33
CA ASP A 70 3.82 9.93 -0.22
C ASP A 70 4.26 11.25 0.39
N ASN A 71 3.50 12.31 0.12
CA ASN A 71 3.67 13.63 0.71
C ASN A 71 2.63 13.92 1.81
N GLY A 72 2.12 12.88 2.47
CA GLY A 72 1.16 12.94 3.58
C GLY A 72 1.78 13.39 4.90
N ILE A 73 1.08 13.16 6.01
CA ILE A 73 1.49 13.60 7.35
C ILE A 73 2.74 12.91 7.91
N GLY A 74 3.16 11.79 7.30
CA GLY A 74 4.26 10.97 7.79
C GLY A 74 3.85 9.99 8.90
N PHE A 75 4.84 9.28 9.44
CA PHE A 75 4.68 8.40 10.60
C PHE A 75 4.75 9.20 11.89
N THR A 76 3.67 9.92 12.19
CA THR A 76 3.39 10.50 13.53
C THR A 76 3.34 9.40 14.60
N GLU A 77 3.32 9.77 15.87
CA GLU A 77 3.17 8.80 16.97
C GLU A 77 1.94 7.89 16.76
N ASP A 78 0.78 8.48 16.49
CA ASP A 78 -0.46 7.74 16.23
C ASP A 78 -0.33 6.77 15.05
N ASN A 79 0.35 7.17 13.97
CA ASN A 79 0.55 6.33 12.79
C ASN A 79 1.56 5.20 13.05
N ARG A 80 2.60 5.47 13.83
CA ARG A 80 3.58 4.48 14.27
C ARG A 80 2.96 3.47 15.21
N ASP A 81 2.16 3.90 16.18
CA ASP A 81 1.45 3.00 17.09
C ASP A 81 0.37 2.19 16.38
N SER A 82 -0.32 2.83 15.43
CA SER A 82 -1.23 2.13 14.53
C SER A 82 -0.50 1.07 13.70
N PHE A 83 0.77 1.30 13.33
CA PHE A 83 1.66 0.33 12.67
C PHE A 83 2.13 -0.78 13.63
N ASP A 84 2.35 -0.49 14.90
CA ASP A 84 2.84 -1.46 15.91
C ASP A 84 1.72 -2.30 16.55
N THR A 85 0.44 -1.96 16.35
CA THR A 85 -0.66 -2.64 17.06
C THR A 85 -0.98 -4.04 16.50
N LEU A 86 -0.55 -5.12 17.16
CA LEU A 86 -1.01 -6.49 16.90
C LEU A 86 -2.38 -6.71 17.55
N TYR A 87 -3.45 -6.50 16.80
CA TYR A 87 -4.86 -6.62 17.22
C TYR A 87 -5.36 -5.52 18.18
N THR A 88 -6.48 -4.89 17.80
CA THR A 88 -7.49 -4.51 18.80
C THR A 88 -8.59 -5.57 18.74
N GLU A 89 -8.98 -6.14 19.89
CA GLU A 89 -9.95 -7.25 20.01
C GLU A 89 -11.27 -6.98 19.25
N GLN A 90 -11.65 -5.71 19.08
CA GLN A 90 -12.80 -5.27 18.27
C GLN A 90 -12.77 -5.71 16.79
N LYS A 91 -11.60 -5.80 16.15
CA LYS A 91 -11.49 -5.94 14.67
C LYS A 91 -11.53 -7.39 14.17
N ILE A 92 -11.60 -8.37 15.06
CA ILE A 92 -11.74 -9.80 14.74
C ILE A 92 -13.16 -10.10 14.23
N THR A 93 -14.17 -9.47 14.82
CA THR A 93 -15.58 -9.58 14.43
C THR A 93 -15.88 -8.88 13.10
N ASP A 94 -15.10 -7.87 12.72
CA ASP A 94 -15.28 -7.06 11.50
C ASP A 94 -14.43 -7.52 10.31
N GLY A 95 -14.04 -8.80 10.28
CA GLY A 95 -13.36 -9.39 9.11
C GLY A 95 -11.87 -9.08 8.96
N GLY A 96 -11.20 -8.67 10.03
CA GLY A 96 -9.73 -8.63 10.06
C GLY A 96 -9.09 -7.31 9.59
N LYS A 97 -9.60 -6.17 10.07
CA LYS A 97 -8.90 -4.89 9.94
C LYS A 97 -7.69 -4.88 10.89
N GLY A 98 -6.47 -4.73 10.38
CA GLY A 98 -5.20 -4.83 11.15
C GLY A 98 -4.23 -5.92 10.67
N PHE A 99 -4.62 -6.67 9.63
CA PHE A 99 -3.86 -7.80 9.08
C PHE A 99 -2.82 -7.38 8.02
N GLY A 100 -2.95 -6.17 7.47
CA GLY A 100 -2.31 -5.81 6.21
C GLY A 100 -0.78 -5.79 6.23
N ARG A 101 -0.16 -5.05 7.15
CA ARG A 101 1.31 -4.98 7.28
C ARG A 101 2.00 -6.34 7.45
N PHE A 102 1.33 -7.36 8.00
CA PHE A 102 1.89 -8.71 8.12
C PHE A 102 1.89 -9.45 6.78
N THR A 103 1.06 -9.04 5.83
CA THR A 103 1.16 -9.52 4.45
C THR A 103 2.48 -9.10 3.81
N CYS A 104 3.06 -7.95 4.18
CA CYS A 104 4.40 -7.56 3.74
C CYS A 104 5.41 -8.65 4.11
N LEU A 105 5.47 -9.05 5.38
CA LEU A 105 6.37 -10.10 5.85
C LEU A 105 6.00 -11.52 5.35
N LYS A 106 4.79 -11.73 4.82
CA LYS A 106 4.43 -12.98 4.15
C LYS A 106 5.12 -13.11 2.80
N TYR A 107 5.19 -12.02 2.04
CA TYR A 107 5.63 -12.04 0.64
C TYR A 107 7.04 -11.49 0.42
N PHE A 108 7.53 -10.64 1.33
CA PHE A 108 8.78 -9.92 1.23
C PHE A 108 9.66 -10.20 2.46
N ASP A 109 10.97 -10.24 2.26
CA ASP A 109 11.98 -10.42 3.30
C ASP A 109 12.25 -9.13 4.07
N ARG A 110 12.10 -7.98 3.41
CA ARG A 110 12.42 -6.67 3.97
C ARG A 110 11.23 -5.74 3.92
N VAL A 111 11.00 -5.05 5.03
CA VAL A 111 10.15 -3.86 5.12
C VAL A 111 10.96 -2.78 5.79
N LYS A 112 11.07 -1.61 5.16
CA LYS A 112 11.76 -0.43 5.73
C LYS A 112 10.86 0.80 5.60
N VAL A 113 10.77 1.55 6.68
CA VAL A 113 10.06 2.83 6.73
C VAL A 113 11.08 3.94 6.94
N SER A 114 10.92 5.04 6.23
CA SER A 114 11.61 6.30 6.46
C SER A 114 10.61 7.42 6.23
N SER A 115 10.46 8.32 7.18
CA SER A 115 9.40 9.32 7.14
C SER A 115 9.83 10.59 7.85
N THR A 116 9.36 11.72 7.35
CA THR A 116 9.40 13.00 8.05
C THR A 116 7.97 13.33 8.48
N PHE A 117 7.77 13.68 9.74
CA PHE A 117 6.48 14.07 10.29
C PHE A 117 6.60 15.37 11.09
N GLU A 118 5.48 16.09 11.26
CA GLU A 118 5.43 17.30 12.06
C GLU A 118 4.85 16.97 13.45
N ASP A 119 5.51 17.43 14.51
CA ASP A 119 5.03 17.36 15.88
C ASP A 119 5.35 18.67 16.61
N GLY A 120 4.35 19.27 17.25
CA GLY A 120 4.50 20.53 17.98
C GLY A 120 5.06 21.71 17.15
N GLY A 121 4.91 21.69 15.82
CA GLY A 121 5.46 22.71 14.91
C GLY A 121 6.93 22.50 14.53
N ALA A 122 7.55 21.38 14.92
CA ALA A 122 8.87 20.95 14.50
C ALA A 122 8.79 19.69 13.64
N TYR A 123 9.73 19.53 12.72
CA TYR A 123 9.82 18.33 11.89
C TYR A 123 10.78 17.31 12.51
N HIS A 124 10.40 16.04 12.41
CA HIS A 124 11.17 14.91 12.91
C HIS A 124 11.28 13.84 11.83
N ASP A 125 12.47 13.28 11.69
CA ASP A 125 12.71 12.09 10.87
C ASP A 125 12.54 10.85 11.74
N ARG A 126 11.81 9.86 11.23
CA ARG A 126 11.60 8.55 11.82
C ARG A 126 11.97 7.48 10.80
N SER A 127 12.72 6.47 11.23
CA SER A 127 12.98 5.28 10.44
C SER A 127 12.91 4.02 11.28
N PHE A 128 12.47 2.93 10.68
CA PHE A 128 12.43 1.61 11.32
C PHE A 128 12.28 0.50 10.28
N GLY A 129 12.60 -0.72 10.69
CA GLY A 129 12.29 -1.94 9.94
C GLY A 129 11.10 -2.69 10.54
N MET A 130 10.63 -3.73 9.84
CA MET A 130 9.66 -4.67 10.40
C MET A 130 10.31 -6.01 10.75
N GLY A 131 10.17 -6.42 12.01
CA GLY A 131 10.71 -7.66 12.56
C GLY A 131 9.73 -8.84 12.50
N LEU A 132 10.28 -10.06 12.51
CA LEU A 132 9.54 -11.33 12.67
C LEU A 132 9.63 -11.90 14.11
N GLY A 133 10.27 -11.14 15.02
CA GLY A 133 10.56 -11.54 16.39
C GLY A 133 9.39 -11.29 17.35
N THR A 134 9.71 -10.79 18.55
CA THR A 134 8.73 -10.32 19.53
C THR A 134 8.14 -8.96 19.14
N ASP A 135 8.99 -8.10 18.57
CA ASP A 135 8.64 -6.72 18.23
C ASP A 135 8.38 -6.60 16.73
N ILE A 136 7.31 -5.87 16.38
CA ILE A 136 6.97 -5.59 14.98
C ILE A 136 7.89 -4.52 14.44
N ILE A 137 8.05 -3.42 15.18
CA ILE A 137 8.98 -2.35 14.86
C ILE A 137 10.35 -2.71 15.43
N VAL A 138 11.37 -2.68 14.57
CA VAL A 138 12.76 -2.93 14.94
C VAL A 138 13.64 -1.80 14.42
N ASP A 139 14.76 -1.57 15.11
CA ASP A 139 15.75 -0.56 14.74
C ASP A 139 15.13 0.85 14.54
N GLU A 140 14.24 1.24 15.46
CA GLU A 140 13.58 2.55 15.41
C GLU A 140 14.54 3.68 15.79
N GLU A 141 14.64 4.67 14.91
CA GLU A 141 15.38 5.90 15.12
C GLU A 141 14.45 7.09 14.91
N VAL A 142 14.54 8.08 15.81
CA VAL A 142 13.83 9.35 15.71
C VAL A 142 14.82 10.49 15.97
N ALA A 143 14.85 11.48 15.06
CA ALA A 143 15.75 12.63 15.16
C ALA A 143 15.05 13.91 14.67
N PRO A 144 15.49 15.10 15.09
CA PRO A 144 15.05 16.36 14.48
C PRO A 144 15.39 16.39 12.98
N SER A 145 14.44 16.77 12.14
CA SER A 145 14.63 16.88 10.70
C SER A 145 15.09 18.28 10.29
N GLN A 146 15.87 18.36 9.21
CA GLN A 146 16.14 19.63 8.52
C GLN A 146 15.10 19.92 7.44
N GLU A 147 14.28 18.93 7.07
CA GLU A 147 13.22 19.08 6.10
C GLU A 147 12.10 19.96 6.66
N GLN A 148 11.38 20.63 5.76
CA GLN A 148 10.24 21.48 6.08
C GLN A 148 8.94 20.94 5.47
N LYS A 149 8.94 19.64 5.17
CA LYS A 149 7.82 18.92 4.55
C LYS A 149 7.74 17.52 5.14
N SER A 150 6.53 17.09 5.48
CA SER A 150 6.26 15.73 5.87
C SER A 150 5.94 14.81 4.69
N GLY A 151 6.12 13.52 4.91
CA GLY A 151 5.87 12.44 3.96
C GLY A 151 6.47 11.13 4.45
N SER A 152 6.22 10.05 3.71
CA SER A 152 6.79 8.74 4.03
C SER A 152 7.37 8.07 2.79
N VAL A 153 8.31 7.17 3.04
CA VAL A 153 8.90 6.25 2.08
C VAL A 153 8.85 4.87 2.73
N VAL A 154 8.09 3.96 2.13
CA VAL A 154 7.97 2.58 2.58
C VAL A 154 8.49 1.64 1.50
N GLU A 155 9.53 0.90 1.81
CA GLU A 155 10.10 -0.14 0.95
C GLU A 155 9.62 -1.51 1.41
N ILE A 156 9.15 -2.32 0.46
CA ILE A 156 8.96 -3.77 0.60
C ILE A 156 9.79 -4.48 -0.48
N SER A 157 10.75 -5.33 -0.10
CA SER A 157 11.70 -5.92 -1.04
C SER A 157 12.19 -7.32 -0.62
N GLY A 158 12.83 -8.03 -1.56
CA GLY A 158 13.25 -9.41 -1.38
C GLY A 158 12.04 -10.34 -1.41
N ILE A 159 11.43 -10.50 -2.58
CA ILE A 159 10.30 -11.42 -2.71
C ILE A 159 10.76 -12.83 -2.31
N LYS A 160 9.97 -13.48 -1.45
CA LYS A 160 10.25 -14.80 -0.88
C LYS A 160 10.04 -15.92 -1.91
N SER A 161 9.25 -16.94 -1.55
CA SER A 161 9.09 -18.17 -2.32
C SER A 161 8.07 -18.10 -3.47
N VAL A 162 7.41 -16.95 -3.67
CA VAL A 162 6.46 -16.75 -4.77
C VAL A 162 7.10 -15.91 -5.86
N ARG A 163 6.77 -16.15 -7.14
CA ARG A 163 7.15 -15.21 -8.20
C ARG A 163 6.09 -14.11 -8.28
N PHE A 164 6.53 -12.88 -8.52
CA PHE A 164 5.59 -11.83 -8.91
C PHE A 164 4.99 -12.18 -10.30
N PRO A 165 3.66 -12.19 -10.46
CA PRO A 165 3.03 -12.75 -11.65
C PRO A 165 3.24 -11.90 -12.92
N ASP A 166 3.36 -10.57 -12.75
CA ASP A 166 3.40 -9.63 -13.88
C ASP A 166 4.73 -8.90 -13.96
N LYS A 167 5.34 -8.84 -15.14
CA LYS A 167 6.60 -8.12 -15.34
C LYS A 167 6.40 -6.72 -15.89
N ARG A 168 5.48 -6.54 -16.84
CA ARG A 168 5.35 -5.28 -17.55
C ARG A 168 4.67 -4.22 -16.70
N LEU A 169 5.21 -3.01 -16.73
CA LEU A 169 4.74 -1.90 -15.91
C LEU A 169 3.26 -1.56 -16.18
N ASP A 170 2.80 -1.66 -17.43
CA ASP A 170 1.42 -1.38 -17.84
C ASP A 170 0.41 -2.38 -17.22
N ILE A 171 0.80 -3.65 -17.12
CA ILE A 171 -0.03 -4.70 -16.50
C ILE A 171 -0.09 -4.48 -14.98
N ILE A 172 1.07 -4.25 -14.34
CA ILE A 172 1.15 -3.96 -12.90
C ILE A 172 0.27 -2.75 -12.55
N SER A 173 0.38 -1.68 -13.34
CA SER A 173 -0.43 -0.46 -13.20
C SER A 173 -1.92 -0.77 -13.20
N ARG A 174 -2.38 -1.55 -14.18
CA ARG A 174 -3.78 -1.94 -14.32
C ARG A 174 -4.27 -2.75 -13.12
N VAL A 175 -3.52 -3.75 -12.68
CA VAL A 175 -3.89 -4.58 -11.53
C VAL A 175 -3.99 -3.73 -10.25
N VAL A 176 -3.09 -2.76 -10.07
CA VAL A 176 -3.15 -1.83 -8.93
C VAL A 176 -4.39 -0.94 -9.01
N VAL A 177 -4.71 -0.38 -10.19
CA VAL A 177 -5.92 0.43 -10.40
C VAL A 177 -7.19 -0.37 -10.11
N GLU A 178 -7.30 -1.60 -10.64
CA GLU A 178 -8.48 -2.46 -10.44
C GLU A 178 -8.74 -2.75 -8.95
N ARG A 179 -7.67 -2.91 -8.15
CA ARG A 179 -7.77 -3.16 -6.70
C ARG A 179 -8.05 -1.90 -5.89
N LEU A 180 -7.72 -0.74 -6.43
CA LEU A 180 -7.94 0.57 -5.80
C LEU A 180 -9.13 1.32 -6.42
N LEU A 181 -9.93 0.65 -7.27
CA LEU A 181 -11.02 1.28 -8.02
C LEU A 181 -11.94 2.15 -7.16
N PRO A 182 -12.36 1.72 -5.94
CA PRO A 182 -13.19 2.57 -5.07
C PRO A 182 -12.60 3.95 -4.78
N TYR A 183 -11.27 4.07 -4.67
CA TYR A 183 -10.60 5.35 -4.42
C TYR A 183 -10.58 6.27 -5.63
N PHE A 184 -10.67 5.73 -6.85
CA PHE A 184 -10.64 6.54 -8.06
C PHE A 184 -12.03 7.00 -8.55
N VAL A 185 -13.09 6.27 -8.18
CA VAL A 185 -14.46 6.56 -8.64
C VAL A 185 -15.31 7.31 -7.61
N ASP A 186 -14.86 7.38 -6.36
CA ASP A 186 -15.53 8.13 -5.31
C ASP A 186 -15.48 9.63 -5.61
N ARG A 187 -16.63 10.22 -5.94
CA ARG A 187 -16.76 11.63 -6.31
C ARG A 187 -16.70 12.57 -5.11
N GLU A 188 -16.87 12.06 -3.90
CA GLU A 188 -16.83 12.85 -2.67
C GLU A 188 -15.41 13.02 -2.13
N ARG A 189 -14.46 12.25 -2.66
CA ARG A 189 -13.05 12.26 -2.25
C ARG A 189 -12.15 12.69 -3.40
N ASN A 190 -11.26 13.64 -3.14
CA ASN A 190 -10.22 13.99 -4.10
C ASN A 190 -9.10 12.94 -4.03
N CYS A 191 -9.08 12.00 -4.98
CA CYS A 191 -8.01 11.01 -5.06
C CYS A 191 -6.67 11.68 -5.37
N PRO A 192 -5.59 11.43 -4.60
CA PRO A 192 -4.27 11.96 -4.91
C PRO A 192 -3.77 11.50 -6.28
N ARG A 193 -2.80 12.22 -6.84
CA ARG A 193 -2.10 11.76 -8.03
C ARG A 193 -1.24 10.55 -7.67
N ILE A 194 -1.49 9.42 -8.30
CA ILE A 194 -0.75 8.17 -8.10
C ILE A 194 0.01 7.84 -9.38
N VAL A 195 1.32 7.73 -9.28
CA VAL A 195 2.20 7.43 -10.41
C VAL A 195 3.08 6.22 -10.13
N ILE A 196 3.45 5.48 -11.16
CA ILE A 196 4.27 4.27 -11.07
C ILE A 196 5.39 4.26 -12.11
N ARG A 197 6.59 3.81 -11.72
CA ARG A 197 7.76 3.67 -12.59
C ARG A 197 8.68 2.55 -12.13
N ASP A 198 9.60 2.13 -12.99
CA ASP A 198 10.71 1.28 -12.54
C ASP A 198 11.76 2.14 -11.80
N ALA A 199 12.24 1.67 -10.65
CA ALA A 199 13.14 2.44 -9.76
C ALA A 199 14.45 2.87 -10.44
N LYS A 200 14.98 2.03 -11.36
CA LYS A 200 16.21 2.29 -12.11
C LYS A 200 15.98 3.02 -13.45
N ASN A 201 14.73 3.30 -13.81
CA ASN A 201 14.39 3.87 -15.12
C ASN A 201 14.13 5.38 -14.99
N PRO A 202 14.86 6.24 -15.73
CA PRO A 202 14.65 7.69 -15.71
C PRO A 202 13.46 8.15 -16.57
N ALA A 203 12.78 7.24 -17.27
CA ALA A 203 11.60 7.58 -18.07
C ALA A 203 10.47 8.18 -17.21
N ALA A 204 9.60 8.94 -17.87
CA ALA A 204 8.41 9.51 -17.23
C ALA A 204 7.54 8.40 -16.60
N PRO A 205 7.01 8.62 -15.39
CA PRO A 205 6.18 7.62 -14.74
C PRO A 205 4.82 7.49 -15.43
N LEU A 206 4.23 6.31 -15.36
CA LEU A 206 2.84 6.08 -15.75
C LEU A 206 1.93 6.60 -14.64
N SER A 207 0.83 7.22 -15.03
CA SER A 207 -0.18 7.64 -14.06
C SER A 207 -1.31 6.63 -13.97
N LEU A 208 -1.63 6.26 -12.74
CA LEU A 208 -2.75 5.39 -12.46
C LEU A 208 -4.09 6.12 -12.59
N ASN A 209 -4.16 7.41 -12.26
CA ASN A 209 -5.39 8.20 -12.40
C ASN A 209 -5.82 8.33 -13.87
N ASP A 210 -4.90 8.18 -14.82
CA ASP A 210 -5.19 8.33 -16.25
C ASP A 210 -5.84 7.06 -16.85
N TYR A 211 -5.98 5.97 -16.08
CA TYR A 211 -6.71 4.76 -16.50
C TYR A 211 -8.24 4.92 -16.48
N LEU A 212 -8.75 6.02 -15.90
CA LEU A 212 -10.17 6.33 -15.74
C LEU A 212 -10.49 7.71 -16.31
N GLY A 213 -11.67 7.88 -16.92
CA GLY A 213 -12.26 9.20 -17.19
C GLY A 213 -11.73 9.99 -18.41
N LYS A 214 -10.91 9.40 -19.28
CA LYS A 214 -10.54 9.97 -20.59
C LYS A 214 -11.21 9.19 -21.73
N ASP A 215 -11.33 9.80 -22.92
CA ASP A 215 -11.92 9.15 -24.10
C ASP A 215 -11.20 7.83 -24.48
N ASP A 216 -9.93 7.67 -24.10
CA ASP A 216 -9.11 6.45 -24.27
C ASP A 216 -8.89 5.66 -22.95
N SER A 217 -9.73 5.89 -21.92
CA SER A 217 -9.61 5.18 -20.65
C SER A 217 -9.89 3.68 -20.81
N GLN A 218 -9.07 2.85 -20.16
CA GLN A 218 -9.22 1.39 -20.23
C GLN A 218 -10.38 0.89 -19.36
N ILE A 219 -10.85 1.71 -18.41
CA ILE A 219 -11.99 1.42 -17.54
C ILE A 219 -13.03 2.53 -17.74
N VAL A 220 -14.23 2.13 -18.14
CA VAL A 220 -15.35 3.04 -18.43
C VAL A 220 -16.43 2.89 -17.36
N GLU A 221 -16.81 3.98 -16.71
CA GLU A 221 -17.96 4.02 -15.82
C GLU A 221 -19.25 3.92 -16.66
N MET A 222 -20.01 2.85 -16.50
CA MET A 222 -21.30 2.71 -17.16
C MET A 222 -22.36 3.50 -16.39
N LYS A 223 -23.17 4.28 -17.12
CA LYS A 223 -24.37 4.89 -16.53
C LYS A 223 -25.36 3.77 -16.19
N VAL A 224 -25.83 3.76 -14.95
CA VAL A 224 -26.90 2.87 -14.51
C VAL A 224 -28.19 3.68 -14.55
N ASP A 225 -29.14 3.25 -15.38
CA ASP A 225 -30.42 3.95 -15.57
C ASP A 225 -31.32 3.89 -14.32
N GLU A 226 -31.22 2.82 -13.53
CA GLU A 226 -31.91 2.64 -12.24
C GLU A 226 -30.90 2.34 -11.13
N GLY A 227 -30.57 3.35 -10.30
CA GLY A 227 -29.60 3.23 -9.21
C GLY A 227 -30.07 2.47 -7.96
N THR A 228 -31.19 1.75 -8.07
CA THR A 228 -31.81 1.01 -6.96
C THR A 228 -32.05 -0.42 -7.39
N PHE A 229 -31.52 -1.37 -6.63
CA PHE A 229 -31.86 -2.78 -6.75
C PHE A 229 -32.41 -3.29 -5.42
N THR A 230 -33.34 -4.23 -5.50
CA THR A 230 -33.95 -4.89 -4.35
C THR A 230 -33.42 -6.32 -4.24
N LEU A 231 -32.97 -6.70 -3.03
CA LEU A 231 -32.64 -8.07 -2.68
C LEU A 231 -33.79 -8.64 -1.86
N SER A 232 -34.52 -9.59 -2.42
CA SER A 232 -35.56 -10.33 -1.69
C SER A 232 -34.94 -11.59 -1.08
N ALA A 233 -35.19 -11.84 0.21
CA ALA A 233 -34.85 -13.12 0.81
C ALA A 233 -35.80 -14.20 0.28
N ASN A 234 -35.26 -15.37 -0.09
CA ASN A 234 -36.09 -16.55 -0.33
C ASN A 234 -36.57 -17.05 1.05
N ASP A 235 -37.78 -16.70 1.44
CA ASP A 235 -38.47 -17.43 2.50
C ASP A 235 -38.72 -18.86 1.98
N GLU A 236 -37.96 -19.81 2.52
CA GLU A 236 -38.26 -21.23 2.37
C GLU A 236 -39.69 -21.46 2.85
N GLN A 237 -40.60 -21.74 1.91
CA GLN A 237 -41.92 -22.26 2.22
C GLN A 237 -41.73 -23.61 2.94
N LYS A 238 -41.93 -23.59 4.26
CA LYS A 238 -42.12 -24.77 5.11
C LYS A 238 -43.59 -25.02 5.34
#